data_AF-A0A146KAK5-F1
#
_entry.id   AF-A0A146KAK5-F1
#
_cell.length_a   1.000
_cell.length_b   1.000
_cell.length_c   1.000
_cell.angle_alpha   90.00
_cell.angle_beta   90.00
_cell.angle_gamma   90.00
#
_symmetry.space_group_name_H-M   'P 1'
#
loop_
_entity.id
_entity.type
_entity.pdbx_description
1 polymer ?
#
loop_
_entity_poly.entity_id
_entity_poly.type
_entity_poly.pdbx_seq_one_letter_code
_entity_poly.pdbx_strand_id
1 'polypeptide(L)'
;LRCWSFDSQNQSMNNQELQKQFDFFGACECFNGCENPIKGFRIFQALGFVSNTPQAIIKFLIENQHNLNKGLIGEMFGGNKEENKILLSAYAKYIFTSEKHRIQMDNMAVQYLSSLRLFLLFFKMPGESQQIDR
;
A
#
# COMPACT_ATOMS: atom_id res chain seq x y z
N LEU A 1 -13.24 -52.28 -7.64
CA LEU A 1 -13.39 -51.15 -8.59
C LEU A 1 -14.26 -50.11 -7.88
N ARG A 2 -13.77 -49.08 -7.19
CA ARG A 2 -12.88 -47.99 -7.61
C ARG A 2 -12.02 -47.57 -6.40
N CYS A 3 -10.71 -47.51 -6.59
CA CYS A 3 -9.82 -46.79 -5.70
C CYS A 3 -10.21 -45.31 -5.74
N TRP A 4 -10.56 -44.75 -4.59
CA TRP A 4 -10.54 -43.30 -4.42
C TRP A 4 -9.07 -42.92 -4.31
N SER A 5 -8.47 -42.57 -5.45
CA SER A 5 -7.22 -41.84 -5.49
C SER A 5 -7.47 -40.50 -4.80
N PHE A 6 -7.12 -40.44 -3.52
CA PHE A 6 -6.99 -39.19 -2.79
C PHE A 6 -5.80 -38.47 -3.43
N ASP A 7 -6.09 -37.61 -4.41
CA ASP A 7 -5.10 -36.80 -5.10
C ASP A 7 -4.31 -36.01 -4.06
N SER A 8 -3.09 -36.48 -3.82
CA SER A 8 -2.08 -35.87 -2.95
C SER A 8 -1.47 -34.62 -3.59
N GLN A 9 -2.26 -33.85 -4.34
CA GLN A 9 -1.77 -32.75 -5.18
C GLN A 9 -1.73 -31.38 -4.49
N ASN A 10 -1.85 -31.29 -3.16
CA ASN A 10 -1.76 -30.00 -2.47
C ASN A 10 -0.85 -29.98 -1.22
N GLN A 11 0.13 -30.88 -1.16
CA GLN A 11 1.19 -30.85 -0.14
C GLN A 11 2.55 -30.58 -0.77
N SER A 12 2.77 -29.35 -1.23
CA SER A 12 4.11 -28.77 -1.38
C SER A 12 4.04 -27.27 -1.64
N MET A 13 3.49 -26.51 -0.68
CA MET A 13 4.00 -25.14 -0.50
C MET A 13 5.49 -25.28 -0.19
N ASN A 14 6.36 -24.85 -1.11
CA ASN A 14 7.81 -24.88 -0.93
C ASN A 14 8.15 -24.17 0.40
N ASN A 15 8.99 -24.77 1.25
CA ASN A 15 9.40 -24.19 2.54
C ASN A 15 9.91 -22.74 2.40
N GLN A 16 10.49 -22.39 1.25
CA GLN A 16 10.93 -21.02 0.96
C GLN A 16 9.78 -20.04 0.77
N GLU A 17 8.66 -20.48 0.21
CA GLU A 17 7.49 -19.64 -0.03
C GLU A 17 6.69 -19.42 1.27
N LEU A 18 6.59 -20.47 2.10
CA LEU A 18 6.07 -20.36 3.46
C LEU A 18 6.89 -19.37 4.30
N GLN A 19 8.23 -19.45 4.23
CA GLN A 19 9.09 -18.53 4.95
C GLN A 19 8.89 -17.08 4.47
N LYS A 20 8.84 -16.85 3.15
CA LYS A 20 8.57 -15.50 2.61
C LYS A 20 7.22 -14.95 3.05
N GLN A 21 6.17 -15.78 3.11
CA GLN A 21 4.88 -15.36 3.63
C GLN A 21 4.96 -15.01 5.11
N PHE A 22 5.63 -15.82 5.91
CA PHE A 22 5.84 -15.54 7.33
C PHE A 22 6.59 -14.22 7.54
N ASP A 23 7.68 -14.01 6.81
CA ASP A 23 8.47 -12.77 6.86
C ASP A 23 7.63 -11.56 6.45
N PHE A 24 6.76 -11.71 5.44
CA PHE A 24 5.85 -10.66 5.00
C PHE A 24 4.82 -10.28 6.08
N PHE A 25 4.20 -11.28 6.74
CA PHE A 25 3.26 -11.02 7.81
C PHE A 25 3.93 -10.37 9.01
N GLY A 26 5.10 -10.86 9.43
CA GLY A 26 5.90 -10.23 10.48
C GLY A 26 6.27 -8.78 10.14
N ALA A 27 6.64 -8.51 8.88
CA ALA A 27 6.90 -7.15 8.41
C ALA A 27 5.65 -6.25 8.48
N CYS A 28 4.47 -6.77 8.16
CA CYS A 28 3.21 -6.05 8.31
C CYS A 28 2.91 -5.73 9.77
N GLU A 29 3.10 -6.68 10.69
CA GLU A 29 2.93 -6.44 12.13
C GLU A 29 3.90 -5.38 12.64
N CYS A 30 5.19 -5.45 12.25
CA CYS A 30 6.18 -4.43 12.59
C CYS A 30 5.80 -3.05 12.07
N PHE A 31 5.32 -2.94 10.83
CA PHE A 31 4.86 -1.66 10.29
C PHE A 31 3.64 -1.14 11.06
N ASN A 32 2.63 -2.00 11.26
CA ASN A 32 1.36 -1.64 11.90
C ASN A 32 1.51 -1.23 13.37
N GLY A 33 2.56 -1.69 14.05
CA GLY A 33 2.92 -1.30 15.42
C GLY A 33 3.99 -0.20 15.52
N CYS A 34 4.46 0.38 14.40
CA CYS A 34 5.55 1.35 14.44
C CYS A 34 5.07 2.78 14.71
N GLU A 35 5.72 3.46 15.65
CA GLU A 35 5.50 4.91 15.89
C GLU A 35 6.01 5.80 14.76
N ASN A 36 6.93 5.30 13.94
CA ASN A 36 7.47 6.03 12.80
C ASN A 36 7.21 5.26 11.51
N PRO A 37 6.12 5.57 10.80
CA PRO A 37 5.70 4.81 9.62
C PRO A 37 6.78 4.65 8.54
N ILE A 38 7.59 5.68 8.29
CA ILE A 38 8.70 5.60 7.32
C ILE A 38 9.76 4.60 7.78
N LYS A 39 10.17 4.63 9.05
CA LYS A 39 11.13 3.66 9.58
C LYS A 39 10.54 2.25 9.56
N GLY A 40 9.27 2.10 9.95
CA GLY A 40 8.55 0.83 9.89
C GLY A 40 8.56 0.27 8.47
N PHE A 41 8.29 1.10 7.47
CA PHE A 41 8.25 0.68 6.07
C PHE A 41 9.60 0.15 5.54
N ARG A 42 10.73 0.63 6.09
CA ARG A 42 12.07 0.17 5.67
C ARG A 42 12.28 -1.33 5.90
N ILE A 43 11.50 -1.99 6.76
CA ILE A 43 11.58 -3.44 6.94
C ILE A 43 11.26 -4.20 5.64
N PHE A 44 10.28 -3.71 4.86
CA PHE A 44 9.93 -4.32 3.58
C PHE A 44 11.06 -4.17 2.55
N GLN A 45 11.81 -3.07 2.62
CA GLN A 45 12.97 -2.83 1.76
C GLN A 45 14.14 -3.73 2.17
N ALA A 46 14.38 -3.88 3.48
CA ALA A 46 15.43 -4.73 4.03
C ALA A 46 15.21 -6.21 3.70
N LEU A 47 13.96 -6.67 3.73
CA LEU A 47 13.56 -8.04 3.37
C LEU A 47 13.41 -8.26 1.85
N GLY A 48 13.61 -7.22 1.04
CA GLY A 48 13.56 -7.30 -0.42
C GLY A 48 12.15 -7.41 -1.02
N PHE A 49 11.10 -7.07 -0.27
CA PHE A 49 9.72 -7.06 -0.77
C PHE A 49 9.43 -5.88 -1.70
N VAL A 50 10.15 -4.76 -1.55
CA VAL A 50 9.92 -3.55 -2.33
C VAL A 50 11.23 -2.82 -2.61
N SER A 51 11.37 -2.30 -3.84
CA SER A 51 12.53 -1.48 -4.20
C SER A 51 12.45 -0.09 -3.56
N ASN A 52 13.59 0.56 -3.36
CA ASN A 52 13.66 1.91 -2.79
C ASN A 52 13.37 3.00 -3.84
N THR A 53 12.25 2.86 -4.55
CA THR A 53 11.76 3.87 -5.51
C THR A 53 10.37 4.32 -5.10
N PRO A 54 10.03 5.62 -5.19
CA PRO A 54 8.71 6.12 -4.78
C PRO A 54 7.57 5.36 -5.47
N GLN A 55 7.71 5.05 -6.76
CA GLN A 55 6.68 4.36 -7.54
C GLN A 55 6.45 2.93 -7.05
N ALA A 56 7.52 2.18 -6.74
CA ALA A 56 7.39 0.83 -6.21
C ALA A 56 6.78 0.83 -4.81
N ILE A 57 7.15 1.80 -3.97
CA ILE A 57 6.59 1.98 -2.64
C ILE A 57 5.08 2.22 -2.72
N ILE A 58 4.65 3.18 -3.56
CA ILE A 58 3.23 3.48 -3.74
C ILE A 58 2.44 2.29 -4.27
N LYS A 59 2.97 1.62 -5.30
CA LYS A 59 2.35 0.41 -5.84
C LYS A 59 2.18 -0.67 -4.77
N PHE A 60 3.23 -0.91 -3.99
CA PHE A 60 3.22 -1.87 -2.89
C PHE A 60 2.17 -1.52 -1.82
N LEU A 61 2.09 -0.25 -1.40
CA LEU A 61 1.11 0.21 -0.42
C LEU A 61 -0.33 -0.02 -0.89
N ILE A 62 -0.60 0.24 -2.18
CA ILE A 62 -1.94 0.06 -2.77
C ILE A 62 -2.29 -1.42 -2.90
N GLU A 63 -1.37 -2.26 -3.38
CA GLU A 63 -1.59 -3.70 -3.57
C GLU A 63 -1.79 -4.42 -2.23
N ASN A 64 -1.15 -3.94 -1.16
CA ASN A 64 -1.17 -4.58 0.17
C ASN A 64 -2.00 -3.81 1.21
N GLN A 65 -2.85 -2.88 0.79
CA GLN A 65 -3.63 -2.00 1.69
C GLN A 65 -4.51 -2.73 2.72
N HIS A 66 -4.82 -4.01 2.51
CA HIS A 66 -5.62 -4.82 3.42
C HIS A 66 -4.81 -5.35 4.61
N ASN A 67 -3.48 -5.42 4.48
CA ASN A 67 -2.57 -5.89 5.52
C ASN A 67 -1.88 -4.73 6.26
N LEU A 68 -2.02 -3.50 5.75
CA LEU A 68 -1.34 -2.32 6.25
C LEU A 68 -2.31 -1.33 6.89
N ASN A 69 -1.89 -0.71 7.99
CA ASN A 69 -2.69 0.28 8.69
C ASN A 69 -2.81 1.58 7.86
N LYS A 70 -4.02 1.83 7.36
CA LYS A 70 -4.34 3.02 6.55
C LYS A 70 -4.08 4.36 7.27
N GLY A 71 -4.11 4.39 8.61
CA GLY A 71 -3.73 5.56 9.40
C GLY A 71 -2.25 5.87 9.27
N LEU A 72 -1.39 4.86 9.42
CA LEU A 72 0.05 5.02 9.27
C LEU A 72 0.43 5.41 7.84
N ILE A 73 -0.29 4.89 6.82
CA ILE A 73 -0.12 5.33 5.43
C ILE A 73 -0.44 6.84 5.29
N GLY A 74 -1.52 7.30 5.94
CA GLY A 74 -1.86 8.73 5.98
C GLY A 74 -0.78 9.57 6.63
N GLU A 75 -0.22 9.11 7.74
CA GLU A 75 0.90 9.77 8.42
C GLU A 75 2.20 9.76 7.58
N MET A 76 2.46 8.69 6.82
CA MET A 76 3.57 8.65 5.85
C MET A 76 3.44 9.73 4.80
N PHE A 77 2.23 9.99 4.30
CA PHE A 77 2.02 11.04 3.30
C PHE A 77 1.99 12.44 3.92
N GLY A 78 1.41 12.57 5.10
CA GLY A 78 1.28 13.83 5.82
C GLY A 78 2.59 14.34 6.44
N GLY A 79 3.67 13.57 6.48
CA GLY A 79 4.95 14.00 7.06
C GLY A 79 5.57 15.23 6.38
N ASN A 80 6.38 16.01 7.11
CA ASN A 80 6.98 17.25 6.59
C ASN A 80 8.35 17.04 5.90
N LYS A 81 8.93 15.84 5.96
CA LYS A 81 10.24 15.59 5.35
C LYS A 81 10.10 15.45 3.84
N GLU A 82 11.21 15.67 3.13
CA GLU A 82 11.25 15.56 1.68
C GLU A 82 10.83 14.17 1.19
N GLU A 83 11.23 13.10 1.89
CA GLU A 83 10.81 11.73 1.58
C GLU A 83 9.29 11.55 1.62
N ASN A 84 8.59 12.20 2.56
CA ASN A 84 7.12 12.13 2.67
C ASN A 84 6.45 12.84 1.49
N LYS A 85 6.93 14.05 1.14
CA LYS A 85 6.41 14.85 0.02
C LYS A 85 6.60 14.14 -1.31
N ILE A 86 7.76 13.52 -1.52
CA ILE A 86 8.03 12.71 -2.71
C ILE A 86 7.06 11.54 -2.81
N LEU A 87 6.78 10.84 -1.70
CA LEU A 87 5.82 9.74 -1.68
C LEU A 87 4.39 10.22 -1.97
N LEU A 88 3.94 11.31 -1.35
CA LEU A 88 2.63 11.91 -1.61
C LEU A 88 2.48 12.31 -3.08
N SER A 89 3.50 12.96 -3.67
CA SER A 89 3.51 13.32 -5.08
C SER A 89 3.45 12.08 -6.00
N ALA A 90 4.24 11.04 -5.67
CA ALA A 90 4.21 9.78 -6.39
C ALA A 90 2.84 9.08 -6.29
N TYR A 91 2.19 9.17 -5.12
CA TYR A 91 0.85 8.64 -4.90
C TYR A 91 -0.19 9.36 -5.75
N ALA A 92 -0.23 10.69 -5.71
CA ALA A 92 -1.12 11.49 -6.54
C ALA A 92 -0.95 11.16 -8.03
N LYS A 93 0.31 11.09 -8.50
CA LYS A 93 0.61 10.70 -9.88
C LYS A 93 0.12 9.30 -10.20
N TYR A 94 0.34 8.33 -9.32
CA TYR A 94 -0.10 6.95 -9.53
C TYR A 94 -1.64 6.86 -9.63
N ILE A 95 -2.36 7.53 -8.73
CA ILE A 95 -3.82 7.52 -8.71
C ILE A 95 -4.43 8.16 -9.96
N PHE A 96 -3.93 9.32 -10.37
CA PHE A 96 -4.52 10.09 -11.48
C PHE A 96 -3.99 9.72 -12.88
N THR A 97 -2.82 9.07 -12.97
CA THR A 97 -2.23 8.62 -14.25
C THR A 97 -2.54 7.16 -14.58
N SER A 98 -3.01 6.37 -13.60
CA SER A 98 -3.37 4.98 -13.89
C SER A 98 -4.55 4.94 -14.84
N GLU A 99 -4.39 4.30 -16.01
CA GLU A 99 -5.40 4.17 -17.07
C GLU A 99 -6.76 3.68 -16.54
N LYS A 100 -6.74 2.92 -15.43
CA LYS A 100 -7.92 2.43 -14.71
C LYS A 100 -8.84 3.53 -14.17
N HIS A 101 -8.38 4.78 -14.04
CA HIS A 101 -9.11 5.87 -13.38
C HIS A 101 -9.27 7.13 -14.23
N ARG A 102 -9.21 7.05 -15.57
CA ARG A 102 -9.66 8.17 -16.41
C ARG A 102 -11.17 8.39 -16.21
N ILE A 103 -11.52 9.30 -15.30
CA ILE A 103 -12.89 9.75 -15.07
C ILE A 103 -13.25 10.68 -16.23
N GLN A 104 -13.84 10.14 -17.29
CA GLN A 104 -14.44 10.94 -18.37
C GLN A 104 -15.87 11.31 -17.99
N MET A 105 -16.09 12.51 -17.48
CA MET A 105 -17.43 13.00 -17.10
C MET A 105 -17.61 14.45 -17.55
N ASP A 106 -18.73 14.80 -18.16
CA ASP A 106 -18.91 16.17 -18.70
C ASP A 106 -19.09 17.25 -17.61
N ASN A 107 -19.30 16.85 -16.35
CA ASN A 107 -19.51 17.77 -15.23
C ASN A 107 -18.28 17.82 -14.29
N MET A 108 -17.66 19.00 -14.22
CA MET A 108 -16.48 19.27 -13.39
C MET A 108 -16.69 18.99 -11.89
N ALA A 109 -17.88 19.26 -11.34
CA ALA A 109 -18.16 19.00 -9.94
C ALA A 109 -18.18 17.48 -9.64
N VAL A 110 -18.70 16.69 -10.58
CA VAL A 110 -18.71 15.22 -10.49
C VAL A 110 -17.30 14.66 -10.63
N GLN A 111 -16.50 15.21 -11.55
CA GLN A 111 -15.08 14.84 -11.68
C GLN A 111 -14.30 15.13 -10.39
N TYR A 112 -14.49 16.30 -9.78
CA TYR A 112 -13.81 16.69 -8.55
C TYR A 112 -14.13 15.75 -7.39
N LEU A 113 -15.42 15.53 -7.10
CA LEU A 113 -15.83 14.64 -6.01
C LEU A 113 -15.37 13.20 -6.23
N SER A 114 -15.38 12.73 -7.48
CA SER A 114 -14.91 11.38 -7.82
C SER A 114 -13.40 11.24 -7.65
N SER A 115 -12.64 12.26 -8.05
CA SER A 115 -11.19 12.32 -7.88
C SER A 115 -10.81 12.37 -6.39
N LEU A 116 -11.55 13.14 -5.59
CA LEU A 116 -11.35 13.22 -4.14
C LEU A 116 -11.63 11.86 -3.46
N ARG A 117 -12.75 11.22 -3.80
CA ARG A 117 -13.08 9.88 -3.28
C ARG A 117 -12.02 8.85 -3.63
N LEU A 118 -11.53 8.90 -4.86
CA LEU A 118 -10.48 8.01 -5.32
C LEU A 118 -9.16 8.26 -4.57
N PHE A 119 -8.77 9.53 -4.43
CA PHE A 119 -7.56 9.93 -3.72
C PHE A 119 -7.58 9.47 -2.26
N LEU A 120 -8.73 9.51 -1.60
CA LEU A 120 -8.88 9.14 -0.18
C LEU A 120 -9.15 7.64 0.05
N LEU A 121 -9.15 6.80 -0.99
CA LEU A 121 -9.53 5.38 -0.87
C LEU A 121 -8.50 4.53 -0.10
N PHE A 122 -7.21 4.85 -0.27
CA PHE A 122 -6.11 3.97 0.13
C PHE A 122 -5.46 4.34 1.47
N PHE A 123 -5.81 5.48 2.06
CA PHE A 123 -5.28 5.91 3.35
C PHE A 123 -6.37 6.62 4.17
N LYS A 124 -6.16 6.75 5.48
CA LYS A 124 -7.02 7.53 6.36
C LYS A 124 -6.40 8.91 6.55
N MET A 125 -7.20 9.96 6.43
CA MET A 125 -6.73 11.32 6.63
C MET A 125 -6.10 11.49 8.02
N PRO A 126 -4.93 12.16 8.10
CA PRO A 126 -4.33 12.51 9.37
C PRO A 126 -5.20 13.48 10.16
N GLY A 127 -5.03 13.51 11.49
CA GLY A 127 -5.77 14.42 12.37
C GLY A 127 -5.18 15.84 12.46
N GLU A 128 -3.88 15.98 12.17
CA GLU A 128 -3.16 17.25 12.27
C GLU A 128 -3.47 18.16 11.08
N SER A 129 -3.93 19.39 11.33
CA SER A 129 -4.35 20.33 10.27
C SER A 129 -3.26 20.59 9.24
N GLN A 130 -2.00 20.73 9.68
CA GLN A 130 -0.86 20.93 8.79
C GLN A 130 -0.57 19.74 7.88
N GLN A 131 -0.94 18.52 8.30
CA GLN A 131 -0.76 17.31 7.49
C GLN A 131 -1.85 17.18 6.42
N ILE A 132 -3.05 17.73 6.68
CA ILE A 132 -4.17 17.78 5.74
C ILE A 132 -3.94 18.84 4.65
N ASP A 133 -3.33 19.96 5.01
CA ASP A 133 -3.03 21.07 4.10
C ASP A 133 -1.96 20.71 3.05
N ARG A 134 -1.12 19.71 3.36
CA ARG A 134 -0.08 19.18 2.44
C ARG A 134 -0.66 18.17 1.46
#